data_AF-A0A9X8VHD2-F1
#
_entry.id   AF-A0A9X8VHD2-F1
#
_cell.length_a   1.000
_cell.length_b   1.000
_cell.length_c   1.000
_cell.angle_alpha   90.00
_cell.angle_beta   90.00
_cell.angle_gamma   90.00
#
_symmetry.space_group_name_H-M   'P 1'
#
loop_
_entity.id
_entity.type
_entity.pdbx_description
1 polymer ?
#
loop_
_entity_poly.entity_id
_entity_poly.type
_entity_poly.pdbx_seq_one_letter_code
_entity_poly.pdbx_strand_id
1 'polypeptide(L)'
;QRQGLKLYVYSSGSVEAQKLLFGHSSAGDLQPLFSGYFDTHVGAKRETASYRNIAQAIGIAPDELLFLSDIHQELDAAQAAGWHTCQLIRDEADAQSRHPQVSRFDHIDLGEFVS
;
A
#
# COMPACT_ATOMS: atom_id res chain seq x y z
N GLN A 1 0.15 14.42 -10.23
CA GLN A 1 -0.80 13.28 -10.19
C GLN A 1 -1.80 13.46 -11.33
N ARG A 2 -2.01 12.45 -12.18
CA ARG A 2 -2.86 12.58 -13.40
C ARG A 2 -4.27 11.98 -13.27
N GLN A 3 -4.55 11.21 -12.21
CA GLN A 3 -5.83 10.50 -12.03
C GLN A 3 -6.54 10.83 -10.71
N GLY A 4 -6.08 11.82 -9.94
CA GLY A 4 -6.71 12.21 -8.66
C GLY A 4 -6.45 11.27 -7.47
N LEU A 5 -5.64 10.22 -7.66
CA LEU A 5 -5.28 9.25 -6.62
C LEU A 5 -4.40 9.89 -5.53
N LYS A 6 -4.74 9.59 -4.27
CA LYS A 6 -3.88 9.88 -3.12
C LYS A 6 -2.99 8.67 -2.86
N LEU A 7 -1.68 8.90 -2.74
CA LEU A 7 -0.71 7.83 -2.48
C LEU A 7 -0.25 7.92 -1.03
N TYR A 8 -0.22 6.79 -0.33
CA TYR A 8 0.26 6.70 1.04
C TYR A 8 1.34 5.61 1.12
N VAL A 9 2.25 5.75 2.07
CA VAL A 9 3.27 4.72 2.37
C VAL A 9 2.96 4.11 3.73
N TYR A 10 3.07 2.78 3.85
CA TYR A 10 3.04 2.07 5.12
C TYR A 10 4.22 1.10 5.20
N SER A 11 5.16 1.37 6.12
CA SER A 11 6.43 0.62 6.21
C SER A 11 6.85 0.40 7.66
N SER A 12 7.73 -0.57 7.91
CA SER A 12 8.29 -0.80 9.24
C SER A 12 9.33 0.26 9.65
N GLY A 13 9.91 0.99 8.68
CA GLY A 13 10.81 2.11 8.97
C GLY A 13 10.03 3.34 9.44
N SER A 14 10.64 4.17 10.29
CA SER A 14 9.98 5.38 10.81
C SER A 14 9.55 6.32 9.68
N VAL A 15 8.53 7.14 9.94
CA VAL A 15 8.09 8.17 8.98
C VAL A 15 9.24 9.08 8.54
N GLU A 16 10.16 9.44 9.43
CA GLU A 16 11.35 10.24 9.08
C GLU A 16 12.26 9.49 8.10
N ALA A 17 12.51 8.20 8.34
CA ALA A 17 13.33 7.37 7.46
C ALA A 17 12.68 7.21 6.08
N GLN A 18 11.35 7.05 6.02
CA GLN A 18 10.60 7.00 4.77
C GLN A 18 10.73 8.31 3.99
N LYS A 19 10.53 9.46 4.63
CA LYS A 19 10.68 10.78 4.00
C LYS A 19 12.08 11.01 3.46
N LEU A 20 13.12 10.62 4.21
CA LEU A 20 14.51 10.69 3.74
C LEU A 20 14.73 9.81 2.50
N LEU A 21 14.23 8.56 2.53
CA LEU A 21 14.35 7.64 1.39
C LEU A 21 13.72 8.20 0.12
N PHE A 22 12.49 8.72 0.21
CA PHE A 22 11.79 9.29 -0.95
C PHE A 22 12.31 10.67 -1.34
N GLY A 23 12.84 11.45 -0.40
CA GLY A 23 13.44 12.77 -0.65
C GLY A 23 14.77 12.73 -1.39
N HIS A 24 15.49 11.61 -1.31
CA HIS A 24 16.81 11.44 -1.89
C HIS A 24 16.88 10.27 -2.89
N SER A 25 15.79 10.01 -3.61
CA SER A 25 15.74 8.93 -4.60
C SER A 25 16.59 9.23 -5.85
N SER A 26 16.93 8.20 -6.63
CA SER A 26 17.61 8.34 -7.92
C SER A 26 16.80 9.12 -8.97
N ALA A 27 15.49 9.29 -8.76
CA ALA A 27 14.59 10.07 -9.60
C ALA A 27 14.37 11.50 -9.07
N GLY A 28 15.12 11.92 -8.05
CA GLY A 28 14.94 13.18 -7.34
C GLY A 28 14.01 13.05 -6.13
N ASP A 29 13.45 14.18 -5.69
CA ASP A 29 12.51 14.22 -4.56
C ASP A 29 11.13 13.69 -4.97
N LEU A 30 10.76 12.54 -4.43
CA LEU A 30 9.47 11.88 -4.66
C LEU A 30 8.44 12.19 -3.58
N GLN A 31 8.79 12.90 -2.50
CA GLN A 31 7.86 13.20 -1.41
C GLN A 31 6.56 13.88 -1.89
N PRO A 32 6.58 14.80 -2.88
CA PRO A 32 5.36 15.44 -3.36
C PRO A 32 4.35 14.49 -4.02
N LEU A 33 4.73 13.25 -4.33
CA LEU A 33 3.81 12.24 -4.87
C LEU A 33 2.89 11.67 -3.78
N PHE A 34 3.33 11.68 -2.52
CA PHE A 34 2.64 11.05 -1.41
C PHE A 34 1.82 12.04 -0.59
N SER A 35 0.61 11.64 -0.24
CA SER A 35 -0.34 12.35 0.62
C SER A 35 -0.14 12.05 2.11
N GLY A 36 0.65 11.03 2.46
CA GLY A 36 0.95 10.69 3.85
C GLY A 36 1.83 9.44 4.00
N TYR A 37 2.29 9.22 5.23
CA TYR A 37 3.19 8.14 5.61
C TYR A 37 2.70 7.53 6.93
N PHE A 38 2.79 6.22 7.04
CA PHE A 38 2.45 5.41 8.20
C PHE A 38 3.61 4.48 8.52
N ASP A 39 3.84 4.24 9.81
CA ASP A 39 4.81 3.27 10.28
C ASP A 39 4.19 2.34 11.34
N THR A 40 4.99 1.55 12.06
CA THR A 40 4.46 0.59 13.04
C THR A 40 3.70 1.24 14.21
N HIS A 41 3.69 2.56 14.38
CA HIS A 41 2.87 3.23 15.39
C HIS A 41 1.36 3.06 15.15
N VAL A 42 0.92 2.82 13.90
CA VAL A 42 -0.49 2.47 13.63
C VAL A 42 -0.81 0.99 13.89
N GLY A 43 0.20 0.17 14.18
CA GLY A 43 0.10 -1.28 14.42
C GLY A 43 1.04 -2.08 13.50
N ALA A 44 1.10 -3.41 13.71
CA ALA A 44 1.92 -4.29 12.90
C ALA A 44 1.29 -4.59 11.53
N LYS A 45 2.11 -4.74 10.48
CA LYS A 45 1.64 -4.89 9.09
C LYS A 45 0.85 -6.17 8.82
N ARG A 46 0.89 -7.16 9.73
CA ARG A 46 0.11 -8.41 9.62
C ARG A 46 -1.15 -8.40 10.48
N GLU A 47 -1.49 -7.26 11.07
CA GLU A 47 -2.67 -7.10 11.91
C GLU A 47 -3.72 -6.28 11.18
N THR A 48 -4.94 -6.84 11.04
CA THR A 48 -6.09 -6.17 10.43
C THR A 48 -6.41 -4.82 11.08
N ALA A 49 -6.15 -4.67 12.38
CA ALA A 49 -6.36 -3.42 13.11
C ALA A 49 -5.55 -2.25 12.53
N SER A 50 -4.32 -2.50 12.07
CA SER A 50 -3.45 -1.46 11.49
C SER A 50 -4.09 -0.80 10.27
N TYR A 51 -4.69 -1.60 9.40
CA TYR A 51 -5.37 -1.11 8.19
C TYR A 51 -6.65 -0.35 8.52
N ARG A 52 -7.41 -0.79 9.53
CA ARG A 52 -8.57 -0.03 10.03
C ARG A 52 -8.16 1.32 10.61
N ASN A 53 -7.07 1.35 11.38
CA ASN A 53 -6.51 2.59 11.95
C ASN A 53 -6.08 3.56 10.84
N ILE A 54 -5.41 3.06 9.79
CA ILE A 54 -5.02 3.88 8.64
C ILE A 54 -6.26 4.45 7.93
N ALA A 55 -7.24 3.60 7.59
CA ALA A 55 -8.46 4.04 6.90
C ALA A 55 -9.21 5.12 7.70
N GLN A 56 -9.31 4.94 9.02
CA GLN A 56 -9.88 5.95 9.92
C GLN A 56 -9.07 7.25 9.93
N ALA A 57 -7.74 7.16 9.99
CA ALA A 57 -6.87 8.33 10.05
C ALA A 57 -6.95 9.19 8.77
N ILE A 58 -7.14 8.57 7.60
CA ILE A 58 -7.27 9.28 6.32
C ILE A 58 -8.72 9.60 5.94
N GLY A 59 -9.70 9.02 6.65
CA GLY A 59 -11.13 9.25 6.42
C GLY A 59 -11.63 8.73 5.07
N ILE A 60 -11.09 7.61 4.59
CA ILE A 60 -11.47 6.95 3.33
C ILE A 60 -12.09 5.59 3.65
N ALA A 61 -13.16 5.23 2.94
CA ALA A 61 -13.81 3.95 3.16
C ALA A 61 -12.88 2.78 2.76
N PRO A 62 -12.89 1.65 3.49
CA PRO A 62 -12.02 0.51 3.18
C PRO A 62 -12.09 0.02 1.72
N ASP A 63 -13.29 -0.02 1.15
CA ASP A 63 -13.56 -0.43 -0.23
C ASP A 63 -13.12 0.58 -1.29
N GLU A 64 -12.66 1.77 -0.90
CA GLU A 64 -12.02 2.75 -1.79
C GLU A 64 -10.48 2.66 -1.73
N LEU A 65 -9.92 1.73 -0.96
CA LEU A 65 -8.48 1.62 -0.72
C LEU A 65 -7.90 0.35 -1.36
N LEU A 66 -6.82 0.53 -2.12
CA LEU A 66 -6.00 -0.54 -2.67
C LEU A 66 -4.66 -0.59 -1.94
N PHE A 67 -4.36 -1.74 -1.32
CA PHE A 67 -3.05 -2.00 -0.73
C PHE A 67 -2.16 -2.82 -1.66
N LEU A 68 -0.92 -2.35 -1.84
CA LEU A 68 0.12 -3.02 -2.61
C LEU A 68 1.23 -3.47 -1.66
N SER A 69 1.56 -4.75 -1.67
CA SER A 69 2.65 -5.34 -0.89
C SER A 69 3.22 -6.56 -1.59
N ASP A 70 4.48 -6.87 -1.35
CA ASP A 70 5.12 -8.12 -1.77
C ASP A 70 4.81 -9.28 -0.82
N ILE A 71 4.39 -8.99 0.42
CA ILE A 71 4.15 -9.97 1.48
C ILE A 71 2.66 -10.32 1.55
N HIS A 72 2.27 -11.54 1.15
CA HIS A 72 0.87 -11.95 1.11
C HIS A 72 0.16 -11.88 2.47
N GLN A 73 0.85 -12.12 3.59
CA GLN A 73 0.23 -12.04 4.92
C GLN A 73 -0.16 -10.60 5.31
N GLU A 74 0.51 -9.59 4.74
CA GLU A 74 0.09 -8.19 4.92
C GLU A 74 -1.17 -7.91 4.08
N LEU A 75 -1.24 -8.46 2.87
CA LEU A 75 -2.43 -8.38 2.02
C LEU A 75 -3.63 -9.10 2.66
N ASP A 76 -3.42 -10.26 3.30
CA ASP A 76 -4.48 -10.96 4.04
C ASP A 76 -5.06 -10.06 5.15
N ALA A 77 -4.20 -9.35 5.87
CA ALA A 77 -4.62 -8.43 6.93
C ALA A 77 -5.37 -7.21 6.38
N ALA A 78 -4.93 -6.64 5.24
CA ALA A 78 -5.60 -5.55 4.55
C ALA A 78 -6.98 -5.96 4.00
N GLN A 79 -7.06 -7.12 3.35
CA GLN A 79 -8.30 -7.67 2.82
C GLN A 79 -9.31 -7.96 3.95
N ALA A 80 -8.86 -8.49 5.09
CA ALA A 80 -9.70 -8.66 6.28
C ALA A 80 -10.18 -7.33 6.89
N ALA A 81 -9.56 -6.20 6.54
CA ALA A 81 -10.02 -4.86 6.89
C ALA A 81 -10.99 -4.27 5.86
N GLY A 82 -11.26 -4.99 4.78
CA GLY A 82 -12.16 -4.56 3.69
C GLY A 82 -11.46 -3.85 2.53
N TRP A 83 -10.12 -3.85 2.50
CA TRP A 83 -9.37 -3.18 1.42
C TRP A 83 -9.25 -4.07 0.20
N HIS A 84 -9.15 -3.45 -0.98
CA HIS A 84 -8.64 -4.10 -2.17
C HIS A 84 -7.14 -4.40 -2.01
N THR A 85 -6.66 -5.46 -2.65
CA THR A 85 -5.28 -5.93 -2.52
C THR A 85 -4.70 -6.35 -3.86
N CYS A 86 -3.43 -6.07 -4.05
CA CYS A 86 -2.65 -6.61 -5.18
C CYS A 86 -1.22 -6.87 -4.74
N GLN A 87 -0.72 -8.06 -5.04
CA GLN A 87 0.63 -8.46 -4.70
C GLN A 87 1.63 -8.02 -5.77
N LEU A 88 2.74 -7.47 -5.31
CA LEU A 88 3.86 -7.07 -6.15
C LEU A 88 4.93 -8.16 -6.14
N ILE A 89 5.06 -8.91 -7.24
CA ILE A 89 6.08 -9.96 -7.37
C ILE A 89 7.28 -9.46 -8.18
N ARG A 90 8.50 -9.73 -7.73
CA ARG A 90 9.71 -9.40 -8.51
C ARG A 90 10.23 -10.59 -9.30
N ASP A 91 9.98 -11.79 -8.79
CA ASP A 91 10.47 -13.06 -9.32
C ASP A 91 9.27 -13.96 -9.68
N GLU A 92 9.30 -15.21 -9.21
CA GLU A 92 8.24 -16.19 -9.45
C GLU A 92 6.95 -15.84 -8.71
N ALA A 93 5.83 -16.33 -9.24
CA ALA A 93 4.53 -16.17 -8.62
C ALA A 93 4.48 -16.85 -7.24
N ASP A 94 3.83 -16.18 -6.29
CA ASP A 94 3.60 -16.72 -4.96
C ASP A 94 2.41 -17.69 -5.00
N ALA A 95 2.71 -18.99 -5.01
CA ALA A 95 1.69 -20.02 -5.08
C ALA A 95 0.81 -20.11 -3.81
N GLN A 96 1.19 -19.48 -2.71
CA GLN A 96 0.40 -19.45 -1.47
C GLN A 96 -0.57 -18.28 -1.44
N SER A 97 -0.29 -17.23 -2.20
CA SER A 97 -1.12 -16.04 -2.27
C SER A 97 -2.37 -16.25 -3.11
N ARG A 98 -3.45 -15.60 -2.68
CA ARG A 98 -4.75 -15.57 -3.37
C ARG A 98 -5.05 -14.21 -4.00
N HIS A 99 -4.15 -13.24 -3.80
CA HIS A 99 -4.29 -11.88 -4.27
C HIS A 99 -3.90 -11.78 -5.75
N PRO A 100 -4.48 -10.87 -6.55
CA PRO A 100 -4.00 -10.56 -7.89
C PRO A 100 -2.51 -10.22 -7.84
N GLN A 101 -1.69 -10.83 -8.71
CA GLN A 101 -0.24 -10.65 -8.70
C GLN A 101 0.23 -9.92 -9.96
N VAL A 102 1.04 -8.89 -9.79
CA VAL A 102 1.65 -8.14 -10.89
C VAL A 102 3.13 -7.93 -10.63
N SER A 103 3.93 -7.88 -11.69
CA SER A 103 5.37 -7.61 -11.58
C SER A 103 5.75 -6.14 -11.77
N ARG A 104 4.80 -5.32 -12.23
CA ARG A 104 4.98 -3.90 -12.53
C ARG A 104 3.73 -3.11 -12.24
N PHE A 105 3.89 -1.84 -11.86
CA PHE A 105 2.76 -0.96 -11.49
C PHE A 105 1.87 -0.60 -12.68
N ASP A 106 2.40 -0.58 -13.90
CA ASP A 106 1.65 -0.31 -15.13
C ASP A 106 0.76 -1.49 -15.56
N HIS A 107 0.83 -2.63 -14.87
CA HIS A 107 -0.07 -3.77 -15.06
C HIS A 107 -1.26 -3.76 -14.07
N ILE A 108 -1.34 -2.77 -13.18
CA ILE A 108 -2.46 -2.62 -12.25
C ILE A 108 -3.61 -1.92 -12.99
N ASP A 109 -4.69 -2.65 -13.27
CA ASP A 109 -5.93 -2.06 -13.76
C ASP A 109 -6.79 -1.59 -12.59
N LEU A 110 -6.89 -0.27 -12.42
CA LEU A 110 -7.69 0.32 -11.34
C LEU A 110 -9.20 0.08 -11.53
N GLY A 111 -9.66 -0.18 -12.75
CA GLY A 111 -11.07 -0.50 -13.03
C GLY A 111 -11.54 -1.79 -12.36
N GLU A 112 -10.63 -2.71 -12.02
CA GLU A 112 -10.94 -3.93 -11.29
C GLU A 112 -11.26 -3.68 -9.80
N PHE A 113 -10.92 -2.49 -9.29
CA PHE A 113 -11.04 -2.13 -7.88
C PHE A 113 -12.02 -0.97 -7.63
N VAL A 114 -12.67 -0.45 -8.68
CA VAL A 114 -13.73 0.56 -8.56
C VAL A 114 -15.05 -0.13 -8.81
N SER A 115 -15.95 -0.13 -7.81
CA SER A 115 -17.34 -0.57 -7.98
C SER A 115 -18.20 0.47 -8.70
#